data_AF-U6D4L8-F1
#
_entry.id   AF-U6D4L8-F1
#
_cell.length_a   1.000
_cell.length_b   1.000
_cell.length_c   1.000
_cell.angle_alpha   90.00
_cell.angle_beta   90.00
_cell.angle_gamma   90.00
#
_symmetry.space_group_name_H-M   'P 1'
#
loop_
_entity.id
_entity.type
_entity.pdbx_description
1 polymer ?
#
loop_
_entity_poly.entity_id
_entity_poly.type
_entity_poly.pdbx_seq_one_letter_code
_entity_poly.pdbx_strand_id
1 'polypeptide(L)'
;KKPELVRSPMVPLPMPKKLRFNITPEIKSDIEKAKQNLSIMIQDLDVVVMVFHHFGKDFPKSEKLSPDAFVQMALQLAYYRIYKQACATYESASLRMFHLGRTDTIRSASVDSLAFVKAMDDPSVSEHQKVELLRKAVQAHRAYSDQAIRGEAFDRHLLGLKLQAIEDLVSMPDIFMDTSYAIAMHFNLSTSQVPAKTDCVMFFGPVVPDGYGICYNPMEAHINFSVSAYNSCAETNAARLAHYLEKALLDMRALLQGHPRAKL
;
A
#
# COMPACT_ATOMS: atom_id res chain seq x y z
N LYS A 1 22.79 37.40 -6.34
CA LYS A 1 22.08 38.04 -7.47
C LYS A 1 20.68 37.45 -7.53
N LYS A 2 19.62 38.26 -7.36
CA LYS A 2 18.24 37.78 -7.60
C LYS A 2 18.13 37.44 -9.10
N PRO A 3 17.58 36.28 -9.48
CA PRO A 3 17.35 35.98 -10.89
C PRO A 3 16.32 37.00 -11.43
N GLU A 4 16.72 37.79 -12.41
CA GLU A 4 15.78 38.61 -13.18
C GLU A 4 14.87 37.66 -13.97
N LEU A 5 13.57 37.73 -13.69
CA LEU A 5 12.54 37.06 -14.48
C LEU A 5 12.43 37.79 -15.83
N VAL A 6 13.25 37.38 -16.79
CA VAL A 6 13.12 37.83 -18.18
C VAL A 6 11.88 37.15 -18.77
N ARG A 7 10.82 37.92 -19.01
CA ARG A 7 9.68 37.42 -19.79
C ARG A 7 10.15 37.12 -21.20
N SER A 8 9.93 35.89 -21.65
CA SER A 8 10.13 35.54 -23.06
C SER A 8 9.28 36.48 -23.93
N PRO A 9 9.82 37.00 -25.04
CA PRO A 9 9.08 37.89 -25.92
C PRO A 9 7.83 37.18 -26.45
N MET A 10 6.68 37.84 -26.36
CA MET A 10 5.44 37.33 -26.94
C MET A 10 5.54 37.43 -28.46
N VAL A 11 5.65 36.27 -29.11
CA VAL A 11 5.41 36.12 -30.54
C VAL A 11 3.94 35.74 -30.76
N PRO A 12 3.30 36.15 -31.86
CA PRO A 12 1.95 35.69 -32.19
C PRO A 12 1.90 34.16 -32.23
N LEU A 13 1.03 33.55 -31.42
CA LEU A 13 0.79 32.11 -31.43
C LEU A 13 -0.48 31.80 -32.22
N PRO A 14 -0.52 30.66 -32.96
CA PRO A 14 -1.74 30.23 -33.62
C PRO A 14 -2.83 29.88 -32.59
N MET A 15 -4.10 30.01 -33.01
CA MET A 15 -5.23 29.58 -32.20
C MET A 15 -5.20 28.04 -32.02
N PRO A 16 -5.27 27.50 -30.79
CA PRO A 16 -5.39 26.07 -30.57
C PRO A 16 -6.60 25.47 -31.31
N LYS A 17 -6.36 24.40 -32.08
CA LYS A 17 -7.41 23.76 -32.90
C LYS A 17 -8.32 22.89 -32.02
N LYS A 18 -9.62 23.24 -31.96
CA LYS A 18 -10.64 22.43 -31.29
C LYS A 18 -10.86 21.10 -32.00
N LEU A 19 -10.75 19.99 -31.26
CA LEU A 19 -11.13 18.66 -31.73
C LEU A 19 -12.65 18.51 -31.62
N ARG A 20 -13.33 18.32 -32.76
CA ARG A 20 -14.79 18.16 -32.83
C ARG A 20 -15.14 16.68 -32.97
N PHE A 21 -16.16 16.24 -32.23
CA PHE A 21 -16.78 14.93 -32.38
C PHE A 21 -18.23 15.10 -32.84
N ASN A 22 -18.63 14.37 -33.87
CA ASN A 22 -20.01 14.34 -34.34
C ASN A 22 -20.76 13.27 -33.55
N ILE A 23 -21.80 13.68 -32.83
CA ILE A 23 -22.52 12.78 -31.92
C ILE A 23 -23.74 12.20 -32.63
N THR A 24 -23.75 10.88 -32.79
CA THR A 24 -24.91 10.12 -33.29
C THR A 24 -25.80 9.69 -32.12
N PRO A 25 -27.05 9.24 -32.37
CA PRO A 25 -27.89 8.65 -31.33
C PRO A 25 -27.25 7.45 -30.61
N GLU A 26 -26.48 6.62 -31.32
CA GLU A 26 -25.76 5.48 -30.74
C GLU A 26 -24.66 5.95 -29.77
N ILE A 27 -23.80 6.87 -30.20
CA ILE A 27 -22.76 7.46 -29.34
C ILE A 27 -23.40 8.14 -28.11
N LYS A 28 -24.54 8.80 -28.31
CA LYS A 28 -25.28 9.42 -27.21
C LYS A 28 -25.77 8.38 -26.20
N SER A 29 -26.28 7.24 -26.66
CA SER A 29 -26.66 6.12 -25.78
C SER A 29 -25.45 5.59 -25.00
N ASP A 30 -24.31 5.41 -25.64
CA ASP A 30 -23.09 4.93 -24.97
C ASP A 30 -22.58 5.93 -23.92
N ILE A 31 -22.68 7.23 -24.20
CA ILE A 31 -22.39 8.29 -23.20
C ILE A 31 -23.30 8.17 -21.98
N GLU A 32 -24.60 7.91 -22.15
CA GLU A 32 -25.51 7.78 -21.02
C GLU A 32 -25.26 6.50 -20.20
N LYS A 33 -24.95 5.38 -20.85
CA LYS A 33 -24.52 4.15 -20.17
C LYS A 33 -23.23 4.38 -19.37
N ALA A 34 -22.25 5.06 -19.97
CA ALA A 34 -20.99 5.36 -19.32
C ALA A 34 -21.17 6.25 -18.08
N LYS A 35 -22.08 7.24 -18.13
CA LYS A 35 -22.43 8.07 -16.97
C LYS A 35 -23.03 7.24 -15.84
N GLN A 36 -24.01 6.38 -16.15
CA GLN A 36 -24.64 5.52 -15.14
C GLN A 36 -23.62 4.60 -14.48
N ASN A 37 -22.76 3.95 -15.28
CA ASN A 37 -21.69 3.11 -14.77
C ASN A 37 -20.73 3.90 -13.86
N LEU A 38 -20.28 5.08 -14.28
CA LEU A 38 -19.38 5.91 -13.47
C LEU A 38 -20.04 6.42 -12.19
N SER A 39 -21.34 6.76 -12.23
CA SER A 39 -22.08 7.14 -11.03
C SER A 39 -22.13 6.01 -10.00
N ILE A 40 -22.36 4.77 -10.43
CA ILE A 40 -22.32 3.58 -9.55
C ILE A 40 -20.91 3.44 -8.94
N MET A 41 -19.86 3.50 -9.76
CA MET A 41 -18.47 3.40 -9.30
C MET A 41 -18.08 4.48 -8.29
N ILE A 42 -18.49 5.73 -8.54
CA ILE A 42 -18.19 6.86 -7.64
C ILE A 42 -18.94 6.72 -6.31
N GLN A 43 -20.21 6.30 -6.35
CA GLN A 43 -21.03 6.15 -5.14
C GLN A 43 -20.53 5.01 -4.24
N ASP A 44 -19.96 3.96 -4.82
CA ASP A 44 -19.44 2.82 -4.06
C ASP A 44 -18.05 3.06 -3.47
N LEU A 45 -17.29 4.06 -3.93
CA LEU A 45 -15.92 4.28 -3.47
C LEU A 45 -15.90 5.14 -2.19
N ASP A 46 -15.35 4.57 -1.10
CA ASP A 46 -15.02 5.28 0.15
C ASP A 46 -13.54 5.68 0.12
N VAL A 47 -13.20 6.96 0.32
CA VAL A 47 -11.81 7.45 0.31
C VAL A 47 -11.58 8.45 1.44
N VAL A 48 -10.50 8.25 2.18
CA VAL A 48 -9.98 9.18 3.18
C VAL A 48 -8.51 9.49 2.90
N VAL A 49 -8.17 10.77 2.96
CA VAL A 49 -6.77 11.24 2.96
C VAL A 49 -6.43 11.68 4.37
N MET A 50 -5.33 11.15 4.90
CA MET A 50 -4.84 11.45 6.25
C MET A 50 -3.42 11.99 6.18
N VAL A 51 -3.21 13.19 6.73
CA VAL A 51 -1.86 13.74 6.95
C VAL A 51 -1.44 13.38 8.37
N PHE A 52 -0.60 12.37 8.50
CA PHE A 52 -0.05 11.95 9.79
C PHE A 52 1.07 12.91 10.21
N HIS A 53 0.73 13.89 11.04
CA HIS A 53 1.61 15.01 11.39
C HIS A 53 2.50 14.75 12.62
N HIS A 54 2.45 13.55 13.22
CA HIS A 54 3.11 13.28 14.50
C HIS A 54 4.61 13.01 14.37
N PHE A 55 5.03 12.42 13.25
CA PHE A 55 6.40 12.15 12.84
C PHE A 55 6.41 11.66 11.38
N GLY A 56 7.59 11.56 10.77
CA GLY A 56 7.79 11.02 9.43
C GLY A 56 8.85 9.94 9.40
N LYS A 57 9.77 10.04 8.44
CA LYS A 57 10.93 9.16 8.36
C LYS A 57 11.92 9.36 9.51
N ASP A 58 11.91 10.54 10.12
CA ASP A 58 12.80 10.92 11.22
C ASP A 58 12.79 9.91 12.37
N PHE A 59 11.62 9.51 12.87
CA PHE A 59 11.50 8.64 14.04
C PHE A 59 11.94 7.18 13.77
N PRO A 60 11.44 6.46 12.73
CA PRO A 60 11.93 5.11 12.46
C PRO A 60 13.44 5.07 12.21
N LYS A 61 13.99 6.10 11.53
CA LYS A 61 15.44 6.23 11.32
C LYS A 61 16.20 6.41 12.64
N SER A 62 15.71 7.23 13.58
CA SER A 62 16.36 7.38 14.89
C SER A 62 16.40 6.06 15.67
N GLU A 63 15.41 5.20 15.44
CA GLU A 63 15.33 3.84 16.01
C GLU A 63 16.11 2.77 15.22
N LYS A 64 16.86 3.16 14.18
CA LYS A 64 17.59 2.27 13.26
C LYS A 64 16.66 1.25 12.57
N LEU A 65 15.47 1.69 12.19
CA LEU A 65 14.46 0.90 11.49
C LEU A 65 14.16 1.51 10.11
N SER A 66 13.80 0.67 9.14
CA SER A 66 13.33 1.16 7.84
C SER A 66 11.98 1.87 8.03
N PRO A 67 11.81 3.13 7.60
CA PRO A 67 10.53 3.83 7.71
C PRO A 67 9.39 3.10 6.99
N ASP A 68 9.68 2.50 5.85
CA ASP A 68 8.70 1.76 5.05
C ASP A 68 8.19 0.52 5.78
N ALA A 69 9.13 -0.31 6.25
CA ALA A 69 8.81 -1.52 7.02
C ALA A 69 8.08 -1.18 8.34
N PHE A 70 8.42 -0.04 8.96
CA PHE A 70 7.71 0.45 10.14
C PHE A 70 6.24 0.79 9.83
N VAL A 71 5.98 1.49 8.74
CA VAL A 71 4.60 1.78 8.28
C VAL A 71 3.84 0.50 7.94
N GLN A 72 4.48 -0.44 7.25
CA GLN A 72 3.87 -1.73 6.91
C GLN A 72 3.48 -2.54 8.16
N MET A 73 4.33 -2.57 9.19
CA MET A 73 3.98 -3.23 10.47
C MET A 73 2.89 -2.49 11.24
N ALA A 74 2.82 -1.16 11.15
CA ALA A 74 1.72 -0.39 11.71
C ALA A 74 0.39 -0.72 11.02
N LEU A 75 0.40 -0.91 9.70
CA LEU A 75 -0.78 -1.32 8.95
C LEU A 75 -1.23 -2.75 9.34
N GLN A 76 -0.30 -3.69 9.49
CA GLN A 76 -0.61 -5.04 9.98
C GLN A 76 -1.25 -4.98 11.39
N LEU A 77 -0.73 -4.15 12.29
CA LEU A 77 -1.29 -3.95 13.62
C LEU A 77 -2.68 -3.33 13.57
N ALA A 78 -2.88 -2.30 12.75
CA ALA A 78 -4.17 -1.65 12.57
C ALA A 78 -5.23 -2.63 12.07
N TYR A 79 -4.90 -3.41 11.05
CA TYR A 79 -5.80 -4.43 10.50
C TYR A 79 -6.12 -5.50 11.54
N TYR A 80 -5.11 -6.05 12.22
CA TYR A 80 -5.31 -7.06 13.25
C TYR A 80 -6.17 -6.55 14.41
N ARG A 81 -6.04 -5.27 14.79
CA ARG A 81 -6.87 -4.66 15.83
C ARG A 81 -8.35 -4.58 15.44
N ILE A 82 -8.65 -4.33 14.16
CA ILE A 82 -10.02 -4.28 13.64
C ILE A 82 -10.61 -5.68 13.48
N TYR A 83 -9.89 -6.59 12.82
CA TYR A 83 -10.43 -7.86 12.33
C TYR A 83 -10.02 -9.08 13.15
N LYS A 84 -9.08 -8.94 14.09
CA LYS A 84 -8.55 -10.02 14.96
C LYS A 84 -7.91 -11.19 14.19
N GLN A 85 -7.55 -10.97 12.94
CA GLN A 85 -6.82 -11.89 12.08
C GLN A 85 -5.93 -11.10 11.11
N ALA A 86 -4.91 -11.76 10.57
CA ALA A 86 -4.14 -11.22 9.44
C ALA A 86 -4.88 -11.49 8.12
N CYS A 87 -4.50 -10.80 7.06
CA CYS A 87 -5.03 -11.03 5.71
C CYS A 87 -3.90 -11.05 4.67
N ALA A 88 -4.18 -11.54 3.47
CA ALA A 88 -3.25 -11.41 2.37
C ALA A 88 -3.00 -9.92 2.08
N THR A 89 -1.74 -9.51 2.20
CA THR A 89 -1.31 -8.13 2.02
C THR A 89 -0.31 -8.03 0.89
N TYR A 90 -0.61 -7.18 -0.08
CA TYR A 90 0.25 -6.82 -1.19
C TYR A 90 0.97 -5.51 -0.90
N GLU A 91 2.27 -5.47 -1.17
CA GLU A 91 3.04 -4.24 -1.36
C GLU A 91 3.86 -4.33 -2.66
N SER A 92 3.92 -3.22 -3.39
CA SER A 92 4.65 -3.15 -4.66
C SER A 92 6.18 -3.08 -4.44
N ALA A 93 6.92 -4.08 -4.91
CA ALA A 93 8.39 -4.01 -5.03
C ALA A 93 8.81 -3.61 -6.45
N SER A 94 9.67 -2.61 -6.60
CA SER A 94 10.22 -2.24 -7.91
C SER A 94 11.31 -3.21 -8.37
N LEU A 95 11.16 -3.80 -9.56
CA LEU A 95 12.16 -4.66 -10.21
C LEU A 95 13.06 -3.92 -11.20
N ARG A 96 13.12 -2.58 -11.14
CA ARG A 96 13.88 -1.74 -12.10
C ARG A 96 15.40 -1.97 -12.12
N MET A 97 15.94 -2.82 -11.25
CA MET A 97 17.32 -3.30 -11.34
C MET A 97 17.53 -4.25 -12.53
N PHE A 98 16.45 -4.84 -13.05
CA PHE A 98 16.45 -5.73 -14.22
C PHE A 98 15.97 -5.00 -15.47
N HIS A 99 16.44 -5.43 -16.65
CA HIS A 99 15.98 -4.89 -17.93
C HIS A 99 14.47 -5.07 -18.09
N LEU A 100 13.76 -3.99 -18.44
CA LEU A 100 12.28 -3.93 -18.51
C LEU A 100 11.56 -4.26 -17.20
N GLY A 101 12.27 -4.32 -16.07
CA GLY A 101 11.72 -4.66 -14.78
C GLY A 101 10.62 -3.71 -14.34
N ARG A 102 9.46 -4.28 -14.01
CA ARG A 102 8.30 -3.58 -13.46
C ARG A 102 8.24 -3.77 -11.96
N THR A 103 7.50 -4.78 -11.50
CA THR A 103 7.21 -4.99 -10.09
C THR A 103 7.09 -6.45 -9.71
N ASP A 104 7.49 -6.80 -8.50
CA ASP A 104 7.09 -8.01 -7.78
C ASP A 104 6.25 -7.65 -6.53
N THR A 105 5.89 -8.65 -5.73
CA THR A 105 5.06 -8.51 -4.53
C THR A 105 5.91 -8.68 -3.27
N ILE A 106 5.83 -7.71 -2.37
CA ILE A 106 6.20 -7.87 -0.96
C ILE A 106 4.95 -8.33 -0.20
N ARG A 107 5.05 -9.41 0.56
CA ARG A 107 3.97 -9.92 1.39
C ARG A 107 4.14 -9.48 2.83
N SER A 108 3.46 -8.40 3.22
CA SER A 108 3.61 -7.79 4.56
C SER A 108 3.05 -8.64 5.70
N ALA A 109 2.07 -9.49 5.41
CA ALA A 109 1.57 -10.49 6.35
C ALA A 109 2.53 -11.70 6.38
N SER A 110 3.19 -11.90 7.52
CA SER A 110 4.22 -12.91 7.73
C SER A 110 4.09 -13.51 9.12
N VAL A 111 4.87 -14.56 9.40
CA VAL A 111 4.90 -15.19 10.73
C VAL A 111 5.35 -14.19 11.79
N ASP A 112 6.37 -13.37 11.50
CA ASP A 112 6.89 -12.39 12.45
C ASP A 112 5.93 -11.21 12.64
N SER A 113 5.25 -10.74 11.58
CA SER A 113 4.25 -9.69 11.73
C SER A 113 3.04 -10.18 12.53
N LEU A 114 2.58 -11.42 12.31
CA LEU A 114 1.51 -12.03 13.10
C LEU A 114 1.89 -12.20 14.57
N ALA A 115 3.12 -12.63 14.86
CA ALA A 115 3.62 -12.76 16.23
C ALA A 115 3.64 -11.39 16.94
N PHE A 116 4.11 -10.34 16.26
CA PHE A 116 4.10 -8.98 16.78
C PHE A 116 2.69 -8.47 17.09
N VAL A 117 1.76 -8.54 16.13
CA VAL A 117 0.42 -7.95 16.31
C VAL A 117 -0.42 -8.70 17.35
N LYS A 118 -0.20 -10.01 17.51
CA LYS A 118 -0.80 -10.80 18.59
C LYS A 118 -0.30 -10.36 19.97
N ALA A 119 1.00 -10.12 20.09
CA ALA A 119 1.63 -9.75 21.36
C ALA A 119 1.37 -8.29 21.76
N MET A 120 1.20 -7.38 20.80
CA MET A 120 1.16 -5.93 21.05
C MET A 120 0.11 -5.52 22.09
N ASP A 121 -1.10 -6.07 21.98
CA ASP A 121 -2.21 -5.75 22.88
C ASP A 121 -2.47 -6.84 23.94
N ASP A 122 -1.62 -7.87 24.01
CA ASP A 122 -1.71 -8.91 25.04
C ASP A 122 -1.16 -8.38 26.38
N PRO A 123 -1.97 -8.36 27.46
CA PRO A 123 -1.52 -7.88 28.77
C PRO A 123 -0.56 -8.86 29.47
N SER A 124 -0.50 -10.11 29.05
CA SER A 124 0.40 -11.12 29.61
C SER A 124 1.82 -11.02 29.05
N VAL A 125 2.01 -10.33 27.93
CA VAL A 125 3.31 -10.15 27.29
C VAL A 125 3.98 -8.87 27.83
N SER A 126 5.23 -8.99 28.27
CA SER A 126 6.00 -7.85 28.76
C SER A 126 6.27 -6.82 27.65
N GLU A 127 6.33 -5.53 27.99
CA GLU A 127 6.62 -4.47 27.00
C GLU A 127 7.99 -4.68 26.32
N HIS A 128 8.99 -5.20 27.04
CA HIS A 128 10.29 -5.57 26.47
C HIS A 128 10.15 -6.60 25.35
N GLN A 129 9.37 -7.66 25.58
CA GLN A 129 9.12 -8.68 24.56
C GLN A 129 8.33 -8.12 23.37
N LYS A 130 7.38 -7.20 23.60
CA LYS A 130 6.66 -6.49 22.50
C LYS A 130 7.63 -5.69 21.63
N VAL A 131 8.61 -5.01 22.23
CA VAL A 131 9.66 -4.26 21.51
C VAL A 131 10.51 -5.20 20.65
N GLU A 132 10.93 -6.33 21.19
CA GLU A 132 11.71 -7.33 20.45
C GLU A 132 10.93 -7.86 19.24
N LEU A 133 9.66 -8.23 19.44
CA LEU A 133 8.79 -8.72 18.39
C LEU A 133 8.53 -7.66 17.31
N LEU A 134 8.27 -6.41 17.71
CA LEU A 134 8.13 -5.30 16.77
C LEU A 134 9.38 -5.12 15.91
N ARG A 135 10.57 -5.11 16.54
CA ARG A 135 11.82 -4.95 15.81
C ARG A 135 12.09 -6.13 14.88
N LYS A 136 11.81 -7.36 15.35
CA LYS A 136 11.93 -8.57 14.53
C LYS A 136 11.03 -8.51 13.31
N ALA A 137 9.76 -8.13 13.48
CA ALA A 137 8.79 -8.01 12.39
C ALA A 137 9.21 -6.94 11.35
N VAL A 138 9.68 -5.77 11.82
CA VAL A 138 10.20 -4.72 10.93
C VAL A 138 11.44 -5.18 10.15
N GLN A 139 12.36 -5.91 10.79
CA GLN A 139 13.56 -6.44 10.12
C GLN A 139 13.22 -7.56 9.14
N ALA A 140 12.29 -8.46 9.49
CA ALA A 140 11.82 -9.52 8.60
C ALA A 140 11.16 -8.95 7.35
N HIS A 141 10.32 -7.92 7.51
CA HIS A 141 9.74 -7.20 6.39
C HIS A 141 10.82 -6.55 5.52
N ARG A 142 11.78 -5.84 6.13
CA ARG A 142 12.90 -5.24 5.37
C ARG A 142 13.71 -6.27 4.59
N ALA A 143 13.98 -7.43 5.18
CA ALA A 143 14.69 -8.52 4.52
C ALA A 143 13.90 -9.04 3.31
N TYR A 144 12.58 -9.20 3.42
CA TYR A 144 11.73 -9.59 2.29
C TYR A 144 11.69 -8.50 1.21
N SER A 145 11.61 -7.22 1.58
CA SER A 145 11.69 -6.12 0.60
C SER A 145 13.01 -6.17 -0.18
N ASP A 146 14.13 -6.44 0.50
CA ASP A 146 15.45 -6.56 -0.12
C ASP A 146 15.57 -7.78 -1.05
N GLN A 147 14.92 -8.90 -0.73
CA GLN A 147 14.79 -10.05 -1.62
C GLN A 147 13.94 -9.71 -2.85
N ALA A 148 12.77 -9.09 -2.64
CA ALA A 148 11.84 -8.78 -3.72
C ALA A 148 12.45 -7.84 -4.78
N ILE A 149 13.16 -6.78 -4.36
CA ILE A 149 13.81 -5.86 -5.33
C ILE A 149 14.97 -6.52 -6.10
N ARG A 150 15.53 -7.62 -5.58
CA ARG A 150 16.56 -8.45 -6.23
C ARG A 150 15.97 -9.59 -7.06
N GLY A 151 14.65 -9.61 -7.26
CA GLY A 151 13.99 -10.67 -8.04
C GLY A 151 13.97 -12.03 -7.35
N GLU A 152 14.09 -12.04 -6.02
CA GLU A 152 14.09 -13.26 -5.18
C GLU A 152 12.72 -13.48 -4.51
N ALA A 153 11.72 -12.65 -4.79
CA ALA A 153 10.32 -12.90 -4.41
C ALA A 153 9.67 -13.95 -5.33
N PHE A 154 8.52 -14.49 -4.91
CA PHE A 154 7.94 -15.65 -5.56
C PHE A 154 6.65 -15.38 -6.36
N ASP A 155 5.94 -14.27 -6.11
CA ASP A 155 4.61 -14.06 -6.69
C ASP A 155 4.62 -14.03 -8.22
N ARG A 156 5.54 -13.27 -8.83
CA ARG A 156 5.67 -13.24 -10.30
C ARG A 156 6.21 -14.54 -10.87
N HIS A 157 7.04 -15.27 -10.12
CA HIS A 157 7.50 -16.60 -10.51
C HIS A 157 6.34 -17.60 -10.55
N LEU A 158 5.48 -17.64 -9.52
CA LEU A 158 4.28 -18.49 -9.52
C LEU A 158 3.30 -18.12 -10.65
N LEU A 159 3.12 -16.83 -10.93
CA LEU A 159 2.37 -16.40 -12.10
C LEU A 159 2.99 -16.91 -13.40
N GLY A 160 4.33 -16.83 -13.53
CA GLY A 160 5.07 -17.35 -14.68
C GLY A 160 4.83 -18.85 -14.89
N LEU A 161 4.93 -19.66 -13.82
CA LEU A 161 4.64 -21.09 -13.88
C LEU A 161 3.19 -21.39 -14.29
N LYS A 162 2.22 -20.62 -13.78
CA LYS A 162 0.82 -20.75 -14.16
C LYS A 162 0.59 -20.43 -15.64
N LEU A 163 1.20 -19.36 -16.15
CA LEU A 163 1.09 -18.96 -17.56
C LEU A 163 1.85 -19.93 -18.48
N GLN A 164 2.99 -20.46 -18.04
CA GLN A 164 3.74 -21.47 -18.77
C GLN A 164 2.90 -22.74 -18.97
N ALA A 165 2.19 -23.20 -17.92
CA ALA A 165 1.29 -24.34 -18.05
C ALA A 165 0.17 -24.12 -19.09
N ILE A 166 -0.32 -22.88 -19.22
CA ILE A 166 -1.29 -22.50 -20.25
C ILE A 166 -0.65 -22.54 -21.64
N GLU A 167 0.56 -21.99 -21.79
CA GLU A 167 1.30 -22.00 -23.06
C GLU A 167 1.65 -23.42 -23.52
N ASP A 168 2.01 -24.30 -22.59
CA ASP A 168 2.31 -25.71 -22.82
C ASP A 168 1.05 -26.56 -23.07
N LEU A 169 -0.15 -25.95 -23.00
CA LEU A 169 -1.45 -26.62 -23.17
C LEU A 169 -1.66 -27.82 -22.23
N VAL A 170 -1.06 -27.78 -21.04
CA VAL A 170 -1.28 -28.80 -20.00
C VAL A 170 -2.46 -28.41 -19.12
N SER A 171 -3.03 -29.40 -18.43
CA SER A 171 -4.05 -29.13 -17.41
C SER A 171 -3.49 -28.19 -16.34
N MET A 172 -4.32 -27.26 -15.86
CA MET A 172 -3.94 -26.34 -14.79
C MET A 172 -3.40 -27.13 -13.58
N PRO A 173 -2.16 -26.88 -13.12
CA PRO A 173 -1.61 -27.56 -11.96
C PRO A 173 -2.43 -27.32 -10.68
N ASP A 174 -2.61 -28.35 -9.87
CA ASP A 174 -3.45 -28.33 -8.66
C ASP A 174 -3.07 -27.22 -7.68
N ILE A 175 -1.78 -26.88 -7.56
CA ILE A 175 -1.29 -25.78 -6.71
C ILE A 175 -1.95 -24.43 -7.02
N PHE A 176 -2.35 -24.19 -8.28
CA PHE A 176 -3.01 -22.94 -8.69
C PHE A 176 -4.54 -22.99 -8.60
N MET A 177 -5.10 -24.19 -8.34
CA MET A 177 -6.52 -24.42 -8.05
C MET A 177 -6.77 -24.57 -6.56
N ASP A 178 -5.72 -24.73 -5.75
CA ASP A 178 -5.82 -24.82 -4.31
C ASP A 178 -6.46 -23.55 -3.71
N THR A 179 -7.32 -23.77 -2.71
CA THR A 179 -7.94 -22.70 -1.92
C THR A 179 -6.87 -21.82 -1.28
N SER A 180 -5.71 -22.38 -0.89
CA SER A 180 -4.61 -21.59 -0.34
C SER A 180 -4.08 -20.55 -1.34
N TYR A 181 -3.99 -20.90 -2.63
CA TYR A 181 -3.57 -19.96 -3.67
C TYR A 181 -4.64 -18.89 -3.91
N ALA A 182 -5.92 -19.26 -3.89
CA ALA A 182 -7.02 -18.31 -3.98
C ALA A 182 -6.97 -17.28 -2.83
N ILE A 183 -6.82 -17.73 -1.58
CA ILE A 183 -6.66 -16.86 -0.41
C ILE A 183 -5.41 -15.99 -0.52
N ALA A 184 -4.27 -16.58 -0.95
CA ALA A 184 -3.00 -15.87 -1.06
C ALA A 184 -3.02 -14.76 -2.12
N MET A 185 -3.84 -14.88 -3.16
CA MET A 185 -3.96 -13.89 -4.24
C MET A 185 -5.12 -12.91 -4.04
N HIS A 186 -5.90 -13.09 -2.98
CA HIS A 186 -7.04 -12.24 -2.63
C HIS A 186 -6.63 -11.17 -1.62
N PHE A 187 -6.05 -10.07 -2.10
CA PHE A 187 -5.42 -9.06 -1.25
C PHE A 187 -6.42 -8.10 -0.61
N ASN A 188 -6.89 -8.41 0.60
CA ASN A 188 -7.70 -7.49 1.40
C ASN A 188 -6.95 -6.19 1.75
N LEU A 189 -5.60 -6.20 1.75
CA LEU A 189 -4.78 -5.00 1.80
C LEU A 189 -3.90 -4.91 0.55
N SER A 190 -4.16 -3.93 -0.30
CA SER A 190 -3.28 -3.59 -1.43
C SER A 190 -2.59 -2.26 -1.17
N THR A 191 -1.26 -2.28 -1.12
CA THR A 191 -0.47 -1.15 -0.63
C THR A 191 0.64 -0.73 -1.60
N SER A 192 1.01 0.56 -1.55
CA SER A 192 2.18 1.07 -2.25
C SER A 192 2.78 2.28 -1.55
N GLN A 193 4.08 2.26 -1.34
CA GLN A 193 4.84 3.48 -1.08
C GLN A 193 5.07 4.24 -2.40
N VAL A 194 4.81 5.55 -2.42
CA VAL A 194 5.14 6.43 -3.55
C VAL A 194 5.95 7.61 -3.01
N PRO A 195 7.27 7.43 -2.80
CA PRO A 195 8.10 8.47 -2.21
C PRO A 195 8.34 9.59 -3.21
N ALA A 196 8.04 10.83 -2.80
CA ALA A 196 8.26 12.02 -3.60
C ALA A 196 8.93 13.12 -2.78
N LYS A 197 9.67 14.02 -3.46
CA LYS A 197 10.19 15.25 -2.84
C LYS A 197 9.09 16.30 -2.65
N THR A 198 8.12 16.33 -3.57
CA THR A 198 6.92 17.14 -3.47
C THR A 198 6.03 16.56 -2.36
N ASP A 199 5.45 17.45 -1.56
CA ASP A 199 4.48 17.06 -0.54
C ASP A 199 3.13 16.71 -1.20
N CYS A 200 3.06 15.50 -1.76
CA CYS A 200 1.90 14.96 -2.44
C CYS A 200 1.55 13.55 -1.94
N VAL A 201 0.42 13.02 -2.39
CA VAL A 201 -0.01 11.64 -2.13
C VAL A 201 -0.75 11.09 -3.34
N MET A 202 -0.50 9.82 -3.64
CA MET A 202 -1.24 9.07 -4.66
C MET A 202 -2.35 8.25 -3.98
N PHE A 203 -3.34 7.80 -4.73
CA PHE A 203 -4.41 6.93 -4.25
C PHE A 203 -4.90 6.01 -5.37
N PHE A 204 -5.55 4.91 -4.98
CA PHE A 204 -6.19 3.94 -5.87
C PHE A 204 -7.29 3.22 -5.08
N GLY A 205 -8.26 2.61 -5.79
CA GLY A 205 -9.30 1.79 -5.15
C GLY A 205 -8.77 0.42 -4.69
N PRO A 206 -9.49 -0.29 -3.81
CA PRO A 206 -9.16 -1.66 -3.44
C PRO A 206 -9.11 -2.61 -4.66
N VAL A 207 -8.34 -3.70 -4.54
CA VAL A 207 -8.24 -4.72 -5.62
C VAL A 207 -9.23 -5.88 -5.45
N VAL A 208 -9.91 -5.94 -4.31
CA VAL A 208 -10.99 -6.89 -3.99
C VAL A 208 -12.15 -6.14 -3.32
N PRO A 209 -13.41 -6.62 -3.44
CA PRO A 209 -14.60 -5.91 -2.93
C PRO A 209 -14.57 -5.65 -1.41
N ASP A 210 -14.00 -6.57 -0.64
CA ASP A 210 -13.87 -6.58 0.82
C ASP A 210 -12.46 -6.17 1.30
N GLY A 211 -11.81 -5.30 0.52
CA GLY A 211 -10.44 -4.88 0.77
C GLY A 211 -10.26 -3.39 0.89
N TYR A 212 -9.00 -3.00 1.02
CA TYR A 212 -8.55 -1.62 1.08
C TYR A 212 -7.45 -1.34 0.06
N GLY A 213 -7.45 -0.13 -0.50
CA GLY A 213 -6.30 0.44 -1.19
C GLY A 213 -5.61 1.45 -0.30
N ILE A 214 -4.31 1.27 -0.01
CA ILE A 214 -3.54 2.18 0.84
C ILE A 214 -2.29 2.66 0.09
N CYS A 215 -2.13 3.97 -0.05
CA CYS A 215 -0.93 4.53 -0.61
C CYS A 215 -0.35 5.58 0.33
N TYR A 216 0.98 5.67 0.41
CA TYR A 216 1.62 6.61 1.32
C TYR A 216 2.91 7.21 0.78
N ASN A 217 3.16 8.45 1.19
CA ASN A 217 4.38 9.21 0.89
C ASN A 217 5.04 9.67 2.21
N PRO A 218 6.09 8.95 2.68
CA PRO A 218 6.82 9.34 3.89
C PRO A 218 7.70 10.58 3.66
N MET A 219 7.31 11.69 4.28
CA MET A 219 8.12 12.91 4.36
C MET A 219 9.04 12.84 5.57
N GLU A 220 9.87 13.88 5.81
CA GLU A 220 10.84 13.78 6.92
C GLU A 220 10.15 13.83 8.29
N ALA A 221 9.16 14.73 8.48
CA ALA A 221 8.47 14.95 9.76
C ALA A 221 6.97 14.61 9.76
N HIS A 222 6.43 14.12 8.63
CA HIS A 222 5.04 13.68 8.49
C HIS A 222 4.92 12.57 7.45
N ILE A 223 3.75 11.95 7.33
CA ILE A 223 3.44 10.97 6.30
C ILE A 223 2.07 11.28 5.70
N ASN A 224 2.00 11.40 4.37
CA ASN A 224 0.70 11.50 3.70
C ASN A 224 0.19 10.09 3.39
N PHE A 225 -1.03 9.79 3.83
CA PHE A 225 -1.73 8.55 3.54
C PHE A 225 -2.98 8.81 2.71
N SER A 226 -3.29 7.91 1.80
CA SER A 226 -4.63 7.70 1.27
C SER A 226 -5.09 6.29 1.63
N VAL A 227 -6.35 6.17 2.02
CA VAL A 227 -7.01 4.91 2.34
C VAL A 227 -8.32 4.88 1.57
N SER A 228 -8.57 3.81 0.83
CA SER A 228 -9.81 3.58 0.10
C SER A 228 -10.44 2.24 0.49
N ALA A 229 -11.76 2.16 0.37
CA ALA A 229 -12.58 0.97 0.60
C ALA A 229 -13.80 1.01 -0.36
N TYR A 230 -14.65 -0.01 -0.32
CA TYR A 230 -15.92 -0.02 -1.04
C TYR A 230 -17.10 -0.05 -0.06
N ASN A 231 -18.07 0.85 -0.26
CA ASN A 231 -19.27 0.99 0.58
C ASN A 231 -20.16 -0.26 0.52
N SER A 232 -20.09 -1.01 -0.57
CA SER A 232 -20.77 -2.29 -0.76
C SER A 232 -20.31 -3.39 0.20
N CYS A 233 -19.13 -3.26 0.81
CA CYS A 233 -18.65 -4.14 1.87
C CYS A 233 -18.78 -3.46 3.25
N ALA A 234 -19.80 -3.87 4.01
CA ALA A 234 -20.12 -3.30 5.33
C ALA A 234 -19.01 -3.50 6.38
N GLU A 235 -18.14 -4.49 6.17
CA GLU A 235 -17.00 -4.81 7.04
C GLU A 235 -15.82 -3.84 6.83
N THR A 236 -15.77 -3.13 5.70
CA THR A 236 -14.71 -2.15 5.39
C THR A 236 -15.18 -0.72 5.60
N ASN A 237 -14.25 0.13 6.05
CA ASN A 237 -14.47 1.56 6.24
C ASN A 237 -13.11 2.28 6.25
N ALA A 238 -12.89 3.19 5.31
CA ALA A 238 -11.61 3.86 5.09
C ALA A 238 -11.23 4.74 6.28
N ALA A 239 -12.18 5.52 6.82
CA ALA A 239 -11.97 6.37 7.98
C ALA A 239 -11.56 5.57 9.23
N ARG A 240 -12.22 4.43 9.46
CA ARG A 240 -11.90 3.52 10.57
C ARG A 240 -10.49 2.96 10.43
N LEU A 241 -10.10 2.47 9.25
CA LEU A 241 -8.75 1.95 9.05
C LEU A 241 -7.70 3.07 9.22
N ALA A 242 -7.94 4.27 8.68
CA ALA A 242 -7.05 5.42 8.85
C ALA A 242 -6.84 5.77 10.34
N HIS A 243 -7.92 5.80 11.14
CA HIS A 243 -7.84 6.03 12.58
C HIS A 243 -7.01 4.96 13.31
N TYR A 244 -7.23 3.68 13.01
CA TYR A 244 -6.46 2.60 13.62
C TYR A 244 -5.00 2.59 13.16
N LEU A 245 -4.71 3.03 11.93
CA LEU A 245 -3.35 3.19 11.42
C LEU A 245 -2.61 4.32 12.14
N GLU A 246 -3.24 5.48 12.31
CA GLU A 246 -2.68 6.58 13.10
C GLU A 246 -2.36 6.10 14.52
N LYS A 247 -3.32 5.45 15.19
CA LYS A 247 -3.13 4.92 16.53
C LYS A 247 -2.03 3.85 16.59
N ALA A 248 -1.96 2.94 15.61
CA ALA A 248 -0.91 1.93 15.54
C ALA A 248 0.49 2.56 15.43
N LEU A 249 0.66 3.56 14.55
CA LEU A 249 1.92 4.30 14.41
C LEU A 249 2.35 4.97 15.72
N LEU A 250 1.40 5.63 16.41
CA LEU A 250 1.63 6.29 17.69
C LEU A 250 1.99 5.29 18.81
N ASP A 251 1.24 4.20 18.92
CA ASP A 251 1.47 3.17 19.94
C ASP A 251 2.83 2.47 19.72
N MET A 252 3.21 2.20 18.46
CA MET A 252 4.53 1.66 18.12
C MET A 252 5.66 2.63 18.48
N ARG A 253 5.47 3.94 18.26
CA ARG A 253 6.41 4.97 18.70
C ARG A 253 6.55 4.98 20.22
N ALA A 254 5.43 5.02 20.94
CA ALA A 254 5.41 5.05 22.41
C ALA A 254 6.10 3.82 23.01
N LEU A 255 5.84 2.63 22.47
CA LEU A 255 6.47 1.39 22.90
C LEU A 255 8.01 1.45 22.79
N LEU A 256 8.52 1.92 21.65
CA LEU A 256 9.96 2.05 21.43
C LEU A 256 10.62 3.13 22.30
N GLN A 257 9.96 4.28 22.47
CA GLN A 257 10.48 5.38 23.30
C GLN A 257 10.48 5.04 24.80
N GLY A 258 9.49 4.27 25.26
CA GLY A 258 9.44 3.77 26.65
C GLY A 258 10.53 2.74 26.96
N HIS A 259 11.14 2.14 25.92
CA HIS A 259 12.13 1.07 26.06
C HIS A 259 13.36 1.30 25.17
N PRO A 260 14.16 2.35 25.45
CA PRO A 260 15.36 2.64 24.67
C PRO A 260 16.32 1.45 24.70
N ARG A 261 17.02 1.22 23.58
CA ARG A 261 18.16 0.29 23.59
C ARG A 261 19.19 0.81 24.59
N ALA A 262 19.78 -0.10 25.39
CA ALA A 262 20.90 0.23 26.25
C ALA A 262 21.99 0.93 25.43
N LYS A 263 22.51 2.05 25.94
CA LYS A 263 23.65 2.73 25.33
C LYS A 263 24.87 1.81 25.54
N LEU A 264 25.28 1.12 24.48
CA LEU A 264 26.62 0.54 24.36
C LEU A 264 27.62 1.67 24.08
#